data_AF-A0A8J8PR16-F1
#
_entry.id   AF-A0A8J8PR16-F1
#
_cell.length_a   1.000
_cell.length_b   1.000
_cell.length_c   1.000
_cell.angle_alpha   90.00
_cell.angle_beta   90.00
_cell.angle_gamma   90.00
#
_symmetry.space_group_name_H-M   'P 1'
#
loop_
_entity.id
_entity.type
_entity.pdbx_description
1 polymer ?
#
loop_
_entity_poly.entity_id
_entity_poly.type
_entity_poly.pdbx_seq_one_letter_code
_entity_poly.pdbx_strand_id
1 'polypeptide(L)' 'MPTKSIKIVVEGGNVKPGPPLAPTLSQLGLNVGEVVKKLNEATSS' A
#
# COMPACT_ATOMS: atom_id res chain seq x y z
N MET A 1 19.36 -4.28 9.80
CA MET A 1 18.62 -4.14 8.53
C MET A 1 17.70 -2.93 8.68
N PRO A 2 17.75 -1.93 7.80
CA PRO A 2 16.92 -0.75 7.92
C PRO A 2 15.44 -1.11 7.65
N THR A 3 14.61 -1.11 8.69
CA THR A 3 13.16 -1.25 8.60
C THR A 3 12.53 0.11 8.34
N LYS A 4 11.91 0.30 7.19
CA LYS A 4 11.19 1.53 6.83
C LYS A 4 9.70 1.32 7.05
N SER A 5 9.16 1.85 8.15
CA SER A 5 7.73 1.79 8.45
C SER A 5 7.01 2.97 7.80
N ILE A 6 5.99 2.68 7.00
CA ILE A 6 5.17 3.67 6.30
C ILE A 6 3.76 3.57 6.88
N LYS A 7 3.27 4.67 7.46
CA LYS A 7 1.89 4.76 7.94
C LYS A 7 1.06 5.52 6.91
N ILE A 8 0.02 4.88 6.44
CA ILE A 8 -0.92 5.44 5.46
C ILE A 8 -2.33 5.09 5.90
N VAL A 9 -3.19 6.09 5.85
CA VAL A 9 -4.63 5.93 6.07
C VAL A 9 -5.25 5.70 4.71
N VAL A 10 -5.95 4.58 4.58
CA VAL A 10 -6.65 4.17 3.36
C VAL A 10 -8.09 3.85 3.75
N GLU A 11 -9.03 4.18 2.87
CA GLU A 11 -10.42 3.76 3.05
C GLU A 11 -10.50 2.23 2.91
N GLY A 12 -11.13 1.56 3.88
CA GLY A 12 -11.34 0.12 3.85
C GLY A 12 -12.14 -0.30 2.63
N GLY A 13 -11.63 -1.28 1.87
CA GLY A 13 -12.24 -1.72 0.60
C GLY A 13 -12.05 -0.78 -0.60
N ASN A 14 -11.46 0.41 -0.41
CA ASN A 14 -11.13 1.36 -1.48
C ASN A 14 -9.69 1.90 -1.35
N VAL A 15 -8.77 1.01 -0.98
CA VAL A 15 -7.34 1.22 -1.03
C VAL A 15 -7.00 1.63 -2.46
N LYS A 16 -6.52 2.86 -2.62
CA LYS A 16 -5.99 3.37 -3.88
C LYS A 16 -4.47 3.47 -3.80
N PRO A 17 -3.76 3.23 -4.91
CA PRO A 17 -2.34 3.54 -5.02
C PRO A 17 -2.16 5.06 -5.06
N GLY A 18 -2.35 5.72 -3.91
CA GLY A 18 -2.21 7.15 -3.79
C GLY A 18 -0.75 7.60 -3.69
N PRO A 19 -0.50 8.92 -3.76
CA PRO A 19 0.81 9.53 -3.58
C PRO A 19 1.62 9.05 -2.37
N PRO A 20 1.03 8.59 -1.24
CA PRO A 20 1.86 8.15 -0.11
C PRO A 20 2.30 6.68 -0.18
N LEU A 21 1.66 5.83 -0.99
CA LEU A 21 2.00 4.41 -1.14
C LEU A 21 2.82 4.14 -2.41
N ALA A 22 2.40 4.74 -3.52
CA ALA A 22 2.98 4.48 -4.84
C ALA A 22 4.48 4.77 -4.93
N PRO A 23 5.00 5.95 -4.51
CA PRO A 23 6.44 6.24 -4.60
C PRO A 23 7.26 5.42 -3.61
N THR A 24 6.67 4.99 -2.50
CA THR A 24 7.41 4.27 -1.46
C THR A 24 7.54 2.79 -1.80
N LEU A 25 6.49 2.19 -2.36
CA LEU A 25 6.53 0.82 -2.87
C LEU A 25 7.38 0.71 -4.15
N SER A 26 7.32 1.72 -5.04
CA SER A 26 8.19 1.75 -6.22
C SER A 26 9.67 1.91 -5.86
N GLN A 27 10.00 2.75 -4.86
CA GLN A 27 11.36 2.86 -4.31
C GLN A 27 11.87 1.54 -3.68
N LEU A 28 10.96 0.66 -3.27
CA LEU A 28 11.27 -0.65 -2.70
C LEU A 28 11.23 -1.78 -3.75
N GLY A 29 10.95 -1.49 -5.02
CA GLY A 29 10.81 -2.48 -6.09
C GLY A 29 9.58 -3.38 -5.97
N LEU A 30 8.59 -2.98 -5.17
CA LEU A 30 7.36 -3.73 -4.93
C LEU A 30 6.23 -3.22 -5.83
N ASN A 31 5.42 -4.15 -6.36
CA ASN A 31 4.30 -3.81 -7.22
C ASN A 31 3.15 -3.22 -6.41
N VAL A 32 2.88 -1.93 -6.60
CA VAL A 32 1.84 -1.18 -5.90
C VAL A 32 0.46 -1.82 -6.08
N GLY A 33 0.17 -2.33 -7.28
CA GLY A 33 -1.13 -2.93 -7.61
C GLY A 33 -1.44 -4.19 -6.80
N GLU A 34 -0.46 -5.08 -6.61
CA GLU A 34 -0.64 -6.30 -5.81
C GLU A 34 -0.84 -6.00 -4.33
N VAL A 35 -0.08 -5.04 -3.79
CA VAL A 35 -0.19 -4.63 -2.39
C VAL A 35 -1.55 -3.99 -2.13
N VAL A 36 -1.99 -3.11 -3.02
CA VAL A 36 -3.31 -2.47 -2.94
C VAL A 36 -4.43 -3.51 -3.04
N LYS A 37 -4.31 -4.50 -3.94
CA LYS A 37 -5.30 -5.57 -4.08
C LYS A 37 -5.39 -6.42 -2.81
N LYS A 38 -4.25 -6.88 -2.26
CA LYS A 38 -4.20 -7.61 -0.99
C LYS A 38 -4.73 -6.80 0.19
N LEU A 39 -4.44 -5.50 0.22
CA LEU A 39 -4.96 -4.60 1.26
C LEU A 39 -6.48 -4.43 1.12
N ASN A 40 -7.01 -4.27 -0.10
CA ASN A 40 -8.46 -4.22 -0.33
C ASN A 40 -9.15 -5.52 0.08
N GLU A 41 -8.59 -6.68 -0.30
CA GLU A 41 -9.10 -7.98 0.13
C GLU A 41 -9.09 -8.13 1.66
N ALA A 42 -8.03 -7.65 2.33
CA ALA A 42 -7.91 -7.73 3.78
C ALA A 42 -8.74 -6.69 4.56
N THR A 43 -9.07 -5.55 3.93
CA THR A 43 -9.80 -4.43 4.59
C THR A 43 -11.27 -4.33 4.19
N SER A 44 -11.72 -5.10 3.19
CA SER A 44 -13.11 -5.15 2.74
C SER A 44 -14.00 -6.07 3.60
N SER A 45 -13.73 -6.17 4.91
CA SER A 45 -14.50 -7.00 5.85
C SER A 45 -15.33 -6.16 6.81
#